data_AF-X1KW88-F1
#
_entry.id   AF-X1KW88-F1
#
_cell.length_a   1.000
_cell.length_b   1.000
_cell.length_c   1.000
_cell.angle_alpha   90.00
_cell.angle_beta   90.00
_cell.angle_gamma   90.00
#
_symmetry.space_group_name_H-M   'P 1'
#
loop_
_entity.id
_entity.type
_entity.pdbx_description
1 polymer ?
#
loop_
_entity_poly.entity_id
_entity_poly.type
_entity_poly.pdbx_seq_one_letter_code
_entity_poly.pdbx_strand_id
1 'polypeptide(L)' 'MLASTEFVKKKKPEKIIVAVPTASGSAYQLVRPEIDKLIALDVRYAYPFAVADAYENWYDVSDEEVLKYLKK' A
#
# COMPACT_ATOMS: atom_id res chain seq x y z
N MET A 1 -6.27 -1.83 -0.70
CA MET A 1 -6.14 -0.38 -0.53
C MET A 1 -7.49 0.34 -0.59
N LEU A 2 -8.27 0.21 -1.65
CA LEU A 2 -9.60 0.88 -1.77
C LEU A 2 -10.53 0.65 -0.56
N ALA A 3 -10.69 -0.59 -0.10
CA ALA A 3 -11.53 -0.90 1.06
C ALA A 3 -11.05 -0.18 2.35
N SER A 4 -9.73 -0.11 2.56
CA SER A 4 -9.13 0.62 3.68
C SER A 4 -9.37 2.12 3.56
N THR A 5 -9.20 2.68 2.36
CA THR A 5 -9.52 4.09 2.06
C THR A 5 -10.99 4.39 2.37
N GLU A 6 -11.93 3.58 1.88
CA GLU A 6 -13.36 3.76 2.14
C GLU A 6 -13.71 3.67 3.63
N PHE A 7 -13.08 2.75 4.35
CA PHE A 7 -13.25 2.66 5.81
C PHE A 7 -12.76 3.92 6.53
N VAL A 8 -11.58 4.42 6.15
CA VAL A 8 -10.98 5.61 6.75
C VAL A 8 -11.77 6.87 6.40
N LYS A 9 -12.25 7.04 5.15
CA LYS A 9 -13.13 8.15 4.74
C LYS A 9 -14.35 8.31 5.66
N LYS A 10 -14.97 7.21 6.10
CA LYS A 10 -16.11 7.22 7.03
C LYS A 10 -15.77 7.80 8.41
N LYS A 11 -14.50 7.89 8.77
CA LYS A 11 -14.02 8.53 10.00
C LYS A 11 -13.80 10.04 9.86
N LYS A 12 -14.03 10.62 8.67
CA LYS A 12 -13.89 12.05 8.35
C LYS A 12 -12.52 12.64 8.73
N PRO A 13 -11.40 12.04 8.29
CA PRO A 13 -10.09 12.66 8.45
C PRO A 13 -10.00 13.96 7.65
N GLU A 14 -9.08 14.85 8.01
CA GLU A 14 -8.79 16.04 7.20
C GLU A 14 -8.23 15.68 5.82
N LYS A 15 -7.33 14.66 5.77
CA LYS A 15 -6.68 14.16 4.55
C LYS A 15 -6.39 12.67 4.67
N ILE A 16 -6.34 11.98 3.53
CA ILE A 16 -5.90 10.59 3.38
C ILE A 16 -4.68 10.56 2.48
N ILE A 17 -3.57 10.07 3.03
CA ILE A 17 -2.31 9.86 2.32
C ILE A 17 -2.02 8.37 2.31
N VAL A 18 -1.84 7.80 1.12
CA VAL A 18 -1.37 6.42 0.98
C VAL A 18 0.11 6.48 0.60
N ALA A 19 0.93 5.77 1.37
CA ALA A 19 2.37 5.63 1.11
C ALA A 19 2.71 4.15 0.95
N VAL A 20 3.37 3.80 -0.15
CA VAL A 20 3.79 2.43 -0.46
C VAL A 20 5.20 2.41 -1.08
N PRO A 21 6.01 1.36 -0.84
CA PRO A 21 7.32 1.25 -1.48
C PRO A 21 7.22 1.03 -3.00
N THR A 22 6.37 0.08 -3.43
CA THR A 22 6.17 -0.26 -4.84
C THR A 22 4.69 -0.42 -5.19
N ALA A 23 4.32 -0.19 -6.46
CA ALA A 23 2.97 -0.41 -6.98
C ALA A 23 2.99 -0.75 -8.48
N SER A 24 2.00 -1.53 -8.92
CA SER A 24 1.71 -1.63 -10.34
C SER A 24 1.08 -0.32 -10.84
N GLY A 25 1.32 0.00 -12.11
CA GLY A 25 0.73 1.17 -12.75
C GLY A 25 -0.79 1.16 -12.71
N SER A 26 -1.43 -0.01 -12.86
CA SER A 26 -2.88 -0.16 -12.75
C SER A 26 -3.41 0.13 -11.34
N ALA A 27 -2.74 -0.37 -10.29
CA ALA A 27 -3.12 -0.10 -8.91
C ALA A 27 -2.92 1.38 -8.54
N TYR A 28 -1.83 1.99 -9.01
CA TYR A 28 -1.58 3.42 -8.82
C TYR A 28 -2.71 4.27 -9.40
N GLN A 29 -3.10 4.02 -10.65
CA GLN A 29 -4.17 4.77 -11.31
C GLN A 29 -5.54 4.53 -10.68
N LEU A 30 -5.79 3.33 -10.18
CA LEU A 30 -7.05 3.00 -9.51
C LEU A 30 -7.18 3.67 -8.13
N VAL A 31 -6.09 3.79 -7.37
CA VAL A 31 -6.13 4.33 -5.99
C VAL A 31 -5.98 5.84 -5.94
N ARG A 32 -5.18 6.43 -6.83
CA ARG A 32 -4.89 7.88 -6.85
C ARG A 32 -6.14 8.79 -6.78
N PRO A 33 -7.25 8.55 -7.50
CA PRO A 33 -8.41 9.44 -7.44
C PRO A 33 -9.21 9.34 -6.13
N GLU A 34 -8.95 8.31 -5.30
CA GLU A 34 -9.73 8.03 -4.09
C GLU A 34 -9.16 8.68 -2.82
N ILE A 35 -8.03 9.37 -2.92
CA ILE A 35 -7.25 9.91 -1.80
C ILE A 35 -6.66 11.28 -2.13
N ASP A 36 -6.22 12.02 -1.13
CA ASP A 36 -5.61 13.34 -1.32
C ASP A 36 -4.18 13.25 -1.89
N LYS A 37 -3.42 12.23 -1.51
CA LYS A 37 -2.04 12.05 -1.98
C LYS A 37 -1.61 10.59 -2.00
N LEU A 38 -1.07 10.15 -3.14
CA LEU A 38 -0.39 8.86 -3.29
C LEU A 38 1.13 9.07 -3.36
N ILE A 39 1.87 8.48 -2.43
CA ILE A 39 3.34 8.45 -2.42
C ILE A 39 3.77 7.02 -2.74
N ALA A 40 4.33 6.81 -3.93
CA ALA A 40 4.90 5.52 -4.34
C ALA A 40 6.31 5.76 -4.85
N LEU A 41 7.30 5.06 -4.27
CA LEU A 41 8.72 5.24 -4.64
C LEU A 41 9.05 4.55 -5.96
N ASP A 42 8.40 3.41 -6.23
CA ASP A 42 8.59 2.60 -7.42
C ASP A 42 7.23 2.26 -8.04
N VAL A 43 6.92 2.84 -9.21
CA VAL A 43 5.68 2.53 -9.95
C VAL A 43 6.04 1.90 -11.29
N ARG A 44 5.65 0.64 -11.49
CA ARG A 44 5.99 -0.12 -12.69
C ARG A 44 4.77 -0.37 -13.55
N TYR A 45 4.83 0.04 -14.81
CA TYR A 45 3.74 -0.10 -15.78
C TYR A 45 3.87 -1.32 -16.70
N ALA A 46 5.04 -1.97 -16.70
CA ALA A 46 5.31 -3.14 -17.53
C ALA A 46 4.79 -4.43 -16.87
N TYR A 47 4.45 -5.41 -17.71
CA TYR A 47 4.14 -6.78 -17.30
C TYR A 47 5.34 -7.68 -17.59
N PRO A 48 5.70 -8.63 -16.69
CA PRO A 48 5.02 -8.95 -15.42
C PRO A 48 5.34 -7.96 -14.29
N PHE A 49 4.45 -7.90 -13.29
CA PHE A 49 4.66 -7.18 -12.04
C PHE A 49 4.40 -8.11 -10.85
N ALA A 50 5.31 -8.11 -9.88
CA ALA A 50 5.15 -8.75 -8.59
C ALA A 50 5.69 -7.83 -7.49
N VAL A 51 5.00 -7.75 -6.35
CA VAL A 51 5.45 -6.93 -5.22
C VAL A 51 6.79 -7.42 -4.67
N ALA A 52 6.98 -8.74 -4.60
CA ALA A 52 8.19 -9.38 -4.10
C ALA A 52 9.46 -9.00 -4.88
N ASP A 53 9.34 -8.70 -6.18
CA ASP A 53 10.46 -8.32 -7.05
C ASP A 53 11.09 -6.97 -6.67
N ALA A 54 10.44 -6.17 -5.81
CA ALA A 54 11.02 -4.95 -5.26
C ALA A 54 11.90 -5.17 -4.01
N TYR A 55 12.03 -6.41 -3.52
CA TYR A 55 12.70 -6.73 -2.26
C TYR A 55 13.79 -7.79 -2.46
N GLU A 56 15.01 -7.50 -2.01
CA GLU A 56 16.09 -8.49 -1.94
C GLU A 56 15.77 -9.62 -0.94
N ASN A 57 15.13 -9.25 0.19
CA ASN A 57 14.69 -10.18 1.22
C ASN A 57 13.16 -10.15 1.29
N TRP A 58 12.51 -11.13 0.67
CA TRP A 58 11.06 -11.31 0.70
C TRP A 58 10.72 -12.61 1.44
N TYR A 59 9.83 -12.50 2.44
CA TYR A 59 9.35 -13.65 3.20
C TYR A 59 7.92 -13.37 3.71
N ASP A 60 7.18 -14.44 4.01
CA ASP A 60 5.86 -14.32 4.61
C ASP A 60 5.99 -13.92 6.08
N VAL A 61 5.29 -12.84 6.47
CA VAL A 61 5.28 -12.35 7.85
C VAL A 61 4.23 -13.15 8.63
N SER A 62 4.65 -13.84 9.71
CA SER A 62 3.74 -14.64 10.53
C SER A 62 2.90 -13.79 11.48
N ASP A 63 1.77 -14.34 11.94
CA ASP A 63 0.92 -13.68 12.95
C ASP A 63 1.71 -13.37 14.23
N GLU A 64 2.61 -14.26 14.66
CA GLU A 64 3.46 -14.03 15.83
C GLU A 64 4.40 -12.84 15.63
N GLU A 65 4.95 -12.68 14.43
CA GLU A 65 5.79 -11.54 14.10
C GLU A 65 4.99 -10.23 14.13
N VAL A 66 3.81 -10.20 13.50
CA VAL A 66 2.91 -9.03 13.53
C VAL A 66 2.55 -8.66 14.97
N LEU A 67 2.17 -9.64 15.80
CA LEU A 67 1.81 -9.42 17.20
C LEU A 67 2.96 -8.90 18.05
N LYS A 68 4.23 -9.21 17.71
CA LYS A 68 5.40 -8.62 18.39
C LYS A 68 5.51 -7.11 18.13
N TYR A 69 5.15 -6.65 16.94
CA TYR A 69 5.19 -5.22 16.60
C TYR A 69 4.01 -4.43 17.19
N LEU A 70 2.82 -5.03 17.26
CA LEU A 70 1.63 -4.36 17.82
C LEU A 70 1.64 -4.20 19.35
N LYS A 71 2.45 -4.99 20.07
CA LYS A 71 2.56 -4.95 21.55
C LYS A 71 3.63 -3.98 22.05
N LYS A 72 4.31 -3.27 21.14
CA LYS A 72 5.22 -2.17 21.49
C LYS A 72 4.47 -0.85 21.55
#